data_AF-A0A1V8P424-F1
#
_entry.id   AF-A0A1V8P424-F1
#
_cell.length_a   1.000
_cell.length_b   1.000
_cell.length_c   1.000
_cell.angle_alpha   90.00
_cell.angle_beta   90.00
_cell.angle_gamma   90.00
#
_symmetry.space_group_name_H-M   'P 1'
#
loop_
_entity.id
_entity.type
_entity.pdbx_description
1 polymer ?
#
loop_
_entity_poly.entity_id
_entity_poly.type
_entity_poly.pdbx_seq_one_letter_code
_entity_poly.pdbx_strand_id
1 'polypeptide(L)'
;MQDDYHLPAITRLEREARLLGIKKTKLAMALGLSEREYNDISDGWEVMSMSRLTPYVYSLFTSMRIDLFYVPTGVCGEGLCADCRKALIQMY
;
A
#
# COMPACT_ATOMS: atom_id res chain seq x y z
N MET A 1 7.94 -10.04 -14.78
CA MET A 1 7.56 -9.46 -13.47
C MET A 1 7.70 -10.56 -12.45
N GLN A 2 8.53 -10.38 -11.41
CA GLN A 2 8.49 -11.27 -10.25
C GLN A 2 7.21 -10.93 -9.49
N ASP A 3 6.42 -11.95 -9.17
CA ASP A 3 5.12 -11.78 -8.55
C ASP A 3 5.33 -11.55 -7.04
N ASP A 4 5.28 -10.27 -6.64
CA ASP A 4 5.56 -9.81 -5.28
C ASP A 4 4.36 -10.01 -4.34
N TYR A 5 3.37 -10.82 -4.74
CA TYR A 5 2.18 -11.17 -3.95
C TYR A 5 2.52 -11.79 -2.60
N HIS A 6 3.68 -12.43 -2.48
CA HIS A 6 4.18 -13.06 -1.26
C HIS A 6 4.71 -12.06 -0.23
N LEU A 7 4.94 -10.80 -0.62
CA LEU A 7 5.41 -9.76 0.28
C LEU A 7 4.25 -9.17 1.10
N PRO A 8 4.47 -8.85 2.39
CA PRO A 8 3.50 -8.11 3.17
C PRO A 8 3.08 -6.79 2.50
N ALA A 9 1.81 -6.41 2.66
CA ALA A 9 1.27 -5.17 2.10
C ALA A 9 2.11 -3.93 2.49
N ILE A 10 2.58 -3.88 3.74
CA ILE A 10 3.43 -2.77 4.22
C ILE A 10 4.77 -2.70 3.48
N THR A 11 5.40 -3.85 3.18
CA THR A 11 6.66 -3.92 2.44
C THR A 11 6.48 -3.45 0.99
N ARG A 12 5.35 -3.82 0.35
CA ARG A 12 5.00 -3.33 -0.99
C ARG A 12 4.77 -1.82 -0.99
N LEU A 13 4.06 -1.31 0.02
CA LEU A 13 3.83 0.13 0.18
C LEU A 13 5.15 0.91 0.35
N GLU A 14 6.05 0.42 1.20
CA GLU A 14 7.36 1.05 1.41
C GLU A 14 8.21 1.07 0.15
N ARG A 15 8.12 0.01 -0.67
CA ARG A 15 8.83 -0.04 -1.96
C ARG A 15 8.33 1.03 -2.92
N GLU A 16 7.02 1.14 -3.10
CA GLU A 16 6.41 2.19 -3.94
C GLU A 16 6.78 3.59 -3.45
N ALA A 17 6.67 3.81 -2.14
CA ALA A 17 7.06 5.06 -1.52
C ALA A 17 8.54 5.40 -1.75
N ARG A 18 9.44 4.41 -1.64
CA ARG A 18 10.88 4.59 -1.85
C ARG A 18 11.21 4.97 -3.29
N LEU A 19 10.55 4.36 -4.28
CA LEU A 19 10.70 4.72 -5.70
C LEU A 19 10.34 6.19 -5.96
N LEU A 20 9.40 6.73 -5.18
CA LEU A 20 8.91 8.09 -5.27
C LEU A 20 9.61 9.07 -4.31
N GLY A 21 10.64 8.62 -3.57
CA GLY A 21 11.35 9.44 -2.59
C GLY A 21 10.52 9.84 -1.36
N ILE A 22 9.43 9.14 -1.10
CA ILE A 22 8.53 9.40 0.03
C ILE A 22 9.10 8.76 1.30
N LYS A 23 9.24 9.57 2.35
CA LYS A 23 9.76 9.11 3.64
C LYS A 23 8.73 8.27 4.41
N LYS A 24 9.22 7.29 5.16
CA LYS A 24 8.44 6.42 6.07
C LYS A 24 7.53 7.22 7.01
N THR A 25 8.01 8.32 7.56
CA THR A 25 7.22 9.21 8.43
C THR A 25 5.98 9.78 7.75
N LYS A 26 6.04 10.08 6.44
CA LYS A 26 4.90 10.56 5.66
C LYS A 26 3.86 9.45 5.43
N LEU A 27 4.31 8.20 5.27
CA LEU A 27 3.43 7.03 5.17
C LEU A 27 2.72 6.78 6.51
N ALA A 28 3.45 6.84 7.62
CA ALA A 28 2.90 6.71 8.96
C ALA A 28 1.81 7.78 9.21
N MET A 29 2.12 9.05 8.91
CA MET A 29 1.12 10.13 9.01
C MET A 29 -0.10 9.88 8.12
N ALA A 30 0.09 9.41 6.88
CA ALA A 30 -1.02 9.12 5.96
C ALA A 30 -1.94 8.00 6.48
N LEU A 31 -1.39 7.04 7.23
CA LEU A 31 -2.14 5.94 7.85
C LEU A 31 -2.66 6.27 9.26
N GLY A 32 -2.42 7.49 9.75
CA GLY A 32 -2.77 7.88 11.12
C GLY A 32 -2.03 7.04 12.17
N LEU A 33 -0.78 6.69 11.90
CA LEU A 33 0.09 5.91 12.76
C LEU A 33 1.18 6.80 13.36
N SER A 34 1.54 6.53 14.60
CA SER A 34 2.83 6.95 15.12
C SER A 34 3.97 6.22 14.40
N GLU A 35 5.17 6.79 14.46
CA GLU A 35 6.36 6.14 13.89
C GLU A 35 6.62 4.76 14.51
N ARG A 36 6.34 4.62 15.81
CA ARG A 36 6.46 3.34 16.52
C ARG A 36 5.50 2.30 15.98
N GLU A 37 4.21 2.58 15.92
CA GLU A 37 3.22 1.62 15.39
C GLU A 37 3.53 1.24 13.94
N TYR A 38 3.96 2.22 13.12
CA TYR A 38 4.37 1.91 11.75
C TYR A 38 5.59 0.97 11.72
N ASN A 39 6.59 1.18 12.58
CA ASN A 39 7.75 0.30 12.68
C ASN A 39 7.36 -1.10 13.15
N ASP A 40 6.49 -1.22 14.16
CA ASP A 40 5.99 -2.50 14.65
C ASP A 40 5.28 -3.29 13.53
N ILE A 41 4.49 -2.61 12.69
CA ILE A 41 3.88 -3.21 11.49
C ILE A 41 4.92 -3.58 10.43
N SER A 42 5.85 -2.66 10.15
CA SER A 42 6.91 -2.82 9.13
C SER A 42 7.83 -3.99 9.43
N ASP A 43 8.13 -4.21 10.70
CA ASP A 43 9.01 -5.28 11.19
C ASP A 43 8.24 -6.60 11.39
N GLY A 44 6.92 -6.60 11.20
CA GLY A 44 6.06 -7.78 11.27
C GLY A 44 5.62 -8.15 12.69
N TRP A 45 5.81 -7.28 13.67
CA TRP A 45 5.30 -7.45 15.04
C TRP A 45 3.79 -7.24 15.12
N GLU A 46 3.24 -6.38 14.25
CA GLU A 46 1.82 -6.10 14.13
C GLU A 46 1.31 -6.23 12.69
N VAL A 47 0.01 -6.45 12.53
CA VAL A 47 -0.65 -6.49 11.22
C VAL A 47 -1.34 -5.15 10.97
N MET A 48 -1.12 -4.58 9.78
CA MET A 48 -1.84 -3.37 9.36
C MET A 48 -3.34 -3.65 9.27
N SER A 49 -4.14 -2.97 10.10
CA SER A 49 -5.60 -3.07 10.01
C SER A 49 -6.12 -2.50 8.69
N MET A 50 -6.92 -3.29 7.97
CA MET A 50 -7.60 -2.85 6.74
C MET A 50 -8.55 -1.68 6.97
N SER A 51 -9.07 -1.50 8.19
CA SER A 51 -9.93 -0.36 8.52
C SER A 51 -9.22 1.00 8.38
N ARG A 52 -7.88 1.01 8.36
CA ARG A 52 -7.09 2.22 8.12
C ARG A 52 -7.05 2.64 6.65
N LEU A 53 -7.35 1.74 5.71
CA LEU A 53 -7.42 2.05 4.26
C LEU A 53 -8.76 2.69 3.88
N THR A 54 -9.08 3.81 4.52
CA THR A 54 -10.31 4.58 4.23
C THR A 54 -10.24 5.25 2.85
N PRO A 55 -11.38 5.68 2.27
CA PRO A 55 -11.37 6.46 1.03
C PRO A 55 -10.51 7.73 1.09
N TYR A 56 -10.38 8.34 2.27
CA TYR A 56 -9.50 9.49 2.50
C TYR A 56 -8.02 9.10 2.42
N VAL A 57 -7.65 7.99 3.04
CA VAL A 57 -6.28 7.45 2.94
C VAL A 57 -5.98 7.08 1.50
N TYR A 58 -6.94 6.50 0.79
CA TYR A 58 -6.81 6.20 -0.63
C TYR A 58 -6.53 7.44 -1.49
N SER A 59 -7.25 8.54 -1.27
CA SER A 59 -7.03 9.79 -2.01
C SER A 59 -5.69 10.43 -1.68
N LEU A 60 -5.23 10.37 -0.42
CA LEU A 60 -3.90 10.82 -0.02
C LEU A 60 -2.79 10.05 -0.76
N PHE A 61 -2.84 8.73 -0.78
CA PHE A 61 -1.84 7.93 -1.50
C PHE A 61 -1.88 8.14 -3.01
N THR A 62 -3.07 8.28 -3.58
CA THR A 62 -3.23 8.64 -5.00
C THR A 62 -2.58 10.01 -5.30
N SER A 63 -2.74 11.00 -4.41
CA SER A 63 -2.07 12.31 -4.56
C SER A 63 -0.55 12.23 -4.48
N MET A 64 -0.04 11.23 -3.76
CA MET A 64 1.38 10.90 -3.68
C MET A 64 1.88 10.06 -4.87
N ARG A 65 1.00 9.72 -5.82
CA ARG A 65 1.27 8.81 -6.96
C ARG A 65 1.66 7.39 -6.55
N ILE A 66 1.28 6.97 -5.33
CA ILE A 66 1.48 5.59 -4.88
C ILE A 66 0.34 4.74 -5.44
N ASP A 67 0.68 3.66 -6.12
CA ASP A 67 -0.30 2.69 -6.61
C ASP A 67 -0.81 1.79 -5.47
N LEU A 68 -1.88 2.24 -4.82
CA LEU A 68 -2.57 1.43 -3.81
C LEU A 68 -3.28 0.21 -4.38
N PHE A 69 -3.31 -0.02 -5.70
CA PHE A 69 -3.75 -1.30 -6.26
C PHE A 69 -2.66 -2.38 -6.06
N TYR A 70 -1.39 -2.01 -6.16
CA TYR A 70 -0.25 -2.91 -5.93
C TYR A 70 -0.11 -3.33 -4.46
N VAL A 71 -0.42 -2.44 -3.53
CA VAL A 71 -0.33 -2.71 -2.08
C VAL A 71 -1.17 -3.90 -1.60
N PRO A 72 -2.44 -4.07 -2.02
CA PRO A 72 -3.25 -5.25 -1.71
C PRO A 72 -2.98 -6.41 -2.65
N THR A 73 -2.87 -6.18 -3.96
CA THR A 73 -2.86 -7.27 -4.96
C THR A 73 -1.46 -7.83 -5.26
N GLY A 74 -0.39 -7.06 -5.03
CA GLY A 74 0.95 -7.41 -5.48
C GLY A 74 1.18 -7.23 -6.98
N VAL A 75 0.17 -6.70 -7.69
CA VAL A 75 0.20 -6.49 -9.13
C VAL A 75 0.19 -4.99 -9.41
N CYS A 76 1.15 -4.50 -10.20
CA CYS A 76 1.14 -3.11 -10.61
C CYS A 76 -0.12 -2.86 -11.45
N GLY A 77 -0.95 -1.91 -11.02
CA GLY A 77 -2.18 -1.55 -11.71
C GLY A 77 -1.92 -0.84 -13.03
N GLU A 78 -0.74 -0.23 -13.19
CA GLU A 78 -0.32 0.43 -14.42
C GLU A 78 -0.29 -0.56 -15.59
N GLY A 79 -1.12 -0.31 -16.61
CA GLY A 79 -1.33 -1.22 -17.75
C GLY A 79 -2.56 -2.13 -17.64
N LEU A 80 -3.22 -2.24 -16.48
CA LEU A 80 -4.47 -2.97 -16.34
C LEU A 80 -5.68 -2.11 -16.71
N CYS A 81 -6.63 -2.70 -17.45
CA CYS A 81 -7.93 -2.10 -17.74
C CYS A 81 -8.78 -1.95 -16.47
N ALA A 82 -9.77 -1.03 -16.47
CA ALA A 82 -10.61 -0.80 -15.30
C ALA A 82 -11.35 -2.07 -14.84
N ASP A 83 -11.86 -2.87 -15.79
CA ASP A 83 -12.53 -4.15 -15.50
C ASP A 83 -11.56 -5.19 -14.96
N CYS A 84 -10.32 -5.20 -15.46
CA CYS A 84 -9.24 -6.08 -15.03
C CYS A 84 -8.88 -5.80 -13.55
N ARG A 85 -8.79 -4.52 -13.17
CA ARG A 85 -8.57 -4.09 -11.79
C ARG A 85 -9.74 -4.49 -10.90
N LYS A 86 -10.97 -4.27 -11.36
CA LYS A 86 -12.18 -4.63 -10.61
C LYS A 86 -12.28 -6.14 -10.35
N ALA A 87 -11.99 -6.96 -11.35
CA ALA A 87 -11.97 -8.41 -11.22
C ALA A 87 -10.94 -8.89 -10.19
N LEU A 88 -9.73 -8.33 -10.20
CA LEU A 88 -8.68 -8.64 -9.23
C LEU A 88 -9.06 -8.27 -7.80
N ILE A 89 -9.70 -7.12 -7.58
CA ILE A 89 -10.17 -6.71 -6.24
C ILE A 89 -11.25 -7.66 -5.73
N GLN A 90 -12.17 -8.10 -6.59
CA GLN A 90 -13.29 -8.97 -6.20
C GLN A 90 -12.89 -10.42 -5.90
N MET A 91 -11.68 -10.83 -6.25
CA MET A 91 -11.14 -12.15 -5.88
C MET A 91 -10.67 -12.22 -4.41
N TYR A 92 -10.60 -11.09 -3.71
CA TYR A 92 -10.18 -10.95 -2.32
C TYR A 92 -11.30 -10.39 -1.44
#